data_AF-A0AA36NLN9-F1
#
_entry.id   AF-A0AA36NLN9-F1
#
_cell.length_a   1.000
_cell.length_b   1.000
_cell.length_c   1.000
_cell.angle_alpha   90.00
_cell.angle_beta   90.00
_cell.angle_gamma   90.00
#
_symmetry.space_group_name_H-M   'P 1'
#
loop_
_entity.id
_entity.type
_entity.pdbx_description
1 polymer ?
#
loop_
_entity_poly.entity_id
_entity_poly.type
_entity_poly.pdbx_seq_one_letter_code
_entity_poly.pdbx_strand_id
1 'polypeptide(L)'
;MSLLEDVDVSDNFMVITVIVETGCVLRLLWMFARVDRLLRLCQNLRQQLPQLTRIFRLCKFKACVQKDLTDEEKMVSEEVAHTQLRIARYFVRGYAIMFWLITITIQWKIVFDQPRWLPAMIPWATMISAAALTMGALFDSLLTTRTLNIWYCLCMLQTAAVTSPLAVPSYLLPIFWLMSFAFVRLPASMFIASSTPLAVVLNLCLSPLVWSRICLQRVELGDVDISILVFSFELIGCALAVAASPCAKSLLRTRVEQGVRCGKMETDLRAASALLSLTCDAVLELDSEMRLASHSPELAACLLRNGQGTSLKGTRFTDFMPPSDAEQAAMMMQRASCSEPFRVHVFHTRMVDSCSSKFRTEVFQVSYTKWDGHLSHLHLSLHRVFLQPCDVAHLWAHCQAAS
;
A
#
# COMPACT_ATOMS: atom_id res chain seq x y z
N MET A 1 -8.49 -52.76 -20.59
CA MET A 1 -7.04 -52.50 -20.52
C MET A 1 -6.69 -51.22 -19.75
N SER A 2 -7.66 -50.57 -19.08
CA SER A 2 -7.50 -49.27 -18.40
C SER A 2 -7.54 -49.33 -16.87
N LEU A 3 -7.61 -50.52 -16.24
CA LEU A 3 -7.71 -50.65 -14.78
C LEU A 3 -6.38 -51.05 -14.11
N LEU A 4 -5.37 -51.44 -14.89
CA LEU A 4 -4.05 -51.86 -14.36
C LEU A 4 -2.98 -50.76 -14.39
N GLU A 5 -3.20 -49.65 -15.11
CA GLU A 5 -2.26 -48.51 -15.13
C GLU A 5 -2.54 -47.47 -14.03
N ASP A 6 -3.69 -47.52 -13.34
CA ASP A 6 -4.09 -46.47 -12.40
C ASP A 6 -3.49 -46.61 -10.99
N VAL A 7 -3.03 -47.81 -10.62
CA VAL A 7 -2.53 -48.13 -9.27
C VAL A 7 -1.13 -47.55 -9.05
N ASP A 8 -0.21 -47.71 -10.01
CA ASP A 8 1.17 -47.24 -9.86
C ASP A 8 1.32 -45.71 -9.86
N VAL A 9 0.39 -44.96 -10.47
CA VAL A 9 0.48 -43.49 -10.52
C VAL A 9 0.13 -42.87 -9.15
N SER A 10 -0.72 -43.52 -8.35
CA SER A 10 -1.15 -43.01 -7.04
C SER A 10 0.00 -42.98 -6.03
N ASP A 11 0.71 -44.10 -5.94
CA ASP A 11 1.74 -44.32 -4.93
C ASP A 11 2.96 -43.46 -5.22
N ASN A 12 3.34 -43.34 -6.50
CA ASN A 12 4.39 -42.44 -6.94
C ASN A 12 4.05 -40.97 -6.67
N PHE A 13 2.79 -40.55 -6.89
CA PHE A 13 2.36 -39.18 -6.59
C PHE A 13 2.44 -38.86 -5.09
N MET A 14 1.94 -39.76 -4.23
CA MET A 14 2.01 -39.62 -2.78
C MET A 14 3.46 -39.48 -2.28
N VAL A 15 4.36 -40.36 -2.71
CA VAL A 15 5.77 -40.31 -2.30
C VAL A 15 6.42 -39.00 -2.74
N ILE A 16 6.22 -38.59 -4.00
CA ILE A 16 6.81 -37.35 -4.52
C ILE A 16 6.26 -36.12 -3.80
N THR A 17 4.93 -36.05 -3.59
CA THR A 17 4.33 -34.91 -2.89
C THR A 17 4.82 -34.80 -1.45
N VAL A 18 4.90 -35.89 -0.70
CA VAL A 18 5.43 -35.88 0.68
C VAL A 18 6.88 -35.41 0.70
N ILE A 19 7.72 -35.81 -0.26
CA ILE A 19 9.11 -35.32 -0.37
C ILE A 19 9.14 -33.81 -0.63
N VAL A 20 8.33 -33.33 -1.58
CA VAL A 20 8.26 -31.90 -1.92
C VAL A 20 7.72 -31.07 -0.75
N GLU A 21 6.68 -31.54 -0.07
CA GLU A 21 6.09 -30.91 1.12
C GLU A 21 7.05 -30.85 2.27
N THR A 22 7.66 -31.98 2.61
CA THR A 22 8.66 -32.06 3.68
C THR A 22 9.83 -31.13 3.36
N GLY A 23 10.28 -31.10 2.11
CA GLY A 23 11.30 -30.16 1.64
C GLY A 23 10.88 -28.69 1.77
N CYS A 24 9.66 -28.35 1.39
CA CYS A 24 9.11 -26.99 1.48
C CYS A 24 8.90 -26.53 2.93
N VAL A 25 8.35 -27.40 3.79
CA VAL A 25 8.13 -27.15 5.22
C VAL A 25 9.45 -27.06 5.96
N LEU A 26 10.38 -28.00 5.75
CA LEU A 26 11.73 -27.91 6.32
C LEU A 26 12.44 -26.64 5.86
N ARG A 27 12.29 -26.25 4.60
CA ARG A 27 12.87 -25.00 4.10
C ARG A 27 12.21 -23.78 4.71
N LEU A 28 10.88 -23.74 4.85
CA LEU A 28 10.16 -22.68 5.57
C LEU A 28 10.65 -22.55 7.02
N LEU A 29 10.66 -23.66 7.77
CA LEU A 29 11.15 -23.72 9.15
C LEU A 29 12.63 -23.31 9.23
N TRP A 30 13.46 -23.75 8.29
CA TRP A 30 14.87 -23.39 8.21
C TRP A 30 15.08 -21.92 7.85
N MET A 31 14.25 -21.33 6.99
CA MET A 31 14.29 -19.90 6.68
C MET A 31 13.88 -19.04 7.86
N PHE A 32 12.84 -19.44 8.61
CA PHE A 32 12.48 -18.80 9.88
C PHE A 32 13.64 -18.90 10.90
N ALA A 33 14.38 -20.01 10.89
CA ALA A 33 15.54 -20.19 11.77
C ALA A 33 16.83 -19.47 11.30
N ARG A 34 16.91 -18.98 10.05
CA ARG A 34 18.19 -18.51 9.45
C ARG A 34 18.03 -17.39 8.40
N VAL A 35 17.32 -16.33 8.78
CA VAL A 35 17.19 -15.10 7.97
C VAL A 35 18.56 -14.53 7.52
N ASP A 36 19.63 -14.72 8.31
CA ASP A 36 20.97 -14.17 8.02
C ASP A 36 21.84 -14.90 6.97
N ARG A 37 21.52 -16.15 6.58
CA ARG A 37 22.34 -16.88 5.58
C ARG A 37 21.78 -16.80 4.16
N LEU A 38 20.48 -16.57 4.01
CA LEU A 38 19.84 -16.40 2.70
C LEU A 38 20.31 -15.15 1.97
N LEU A 39 20.65 -14.08 2.71
CA LEU A 39 21.23 -12.88 2.12
C LEU A 39 22.52 -13.19 1.32
N ARG A 40 23.34 -14.16 1.78
CA ARG A 40 24.60 -14.54 1.14
C ARG A 40 24.41 -15.43 -0.09
N LEU A 41 23.39 -16.29 -0.10
CA LEU A 41 23.09 -17.16 -1.25
C LEU A 41 22.42 -16.39 -2.40
N CYS A 42 21.56 -15.42 -2.07
CA CYS A 42 20.97 -14.49 -3.04
C CYS A 42 22.04 -13.59 -3.71
N GLN A 43 23.13 -13.26 -2.99
CA GLN A 43 24.28 -12.54 -3.57
C GLN A 43 25.03 -13.36 -4.63
N ASN A 44 25.16 -14.68 -4.46
CA ASN A 44 25.80 -15.55 -5.47
C ASN A 44 24.89 -15.78 -6.70
N LEU A 45 23.58 -15.95 -6.51
CA LEU A 45 22.62 -16.04 -7.62
C LEU A 45 22.53 -14.74 -8.45
N ARG A 46 22.74 -13.58 -7.81
CA ARG A 46 22.83 -12.28 -8.48
C ARG A 46 23.97 -12.21 -9.50
N GLN A 47 25.07 -12.96 -9.30
CA GLN A 47 26.20 -12.99 -10.23
C GLN A 47 25.92 -13.82 -11.50
N GLN A 48 24.95 -14.74 -11.47
CA GLN A 48 24.60 -15.62 -12.60
C GLN A 48 23.47 -15.06 -13.49
N LEU A 49 22.64 -14.15 -12.97
CA LEU A 49 21.56 -13.47 -13.69
C LEU A 49 21.94 -12.69 -14.98
N PRO A 50 23.19 -12.19 -15.18
CA PRO A 50 23.56 -11.47 -16.39
C PRO A 50 23.47 -12.30 -17.68
N GLN A 51 23.56 -13.63 -17.60
CA GLN A 51 23.51 -14.49 -18.79
C GLN A 51 22.07 -14.71 -19.28
N LEU A 52 21.10 -14.90 -18.38
CA LEU A 52 19.68 -15.02 -18.72
C LEU A 52 19.07 -13.72 -19.25
N THR A 53 19.55 -12.57 -18.78
CA THR A 53 19.07 -11.25 -19.25
C THR A 53 19.46 -10.91 -20.69
N ARG A 54 20.41 -11.63 -21.32
CA ARG A 54 20.75 -11.45 -22.74
C ARG A 54 19.63 -11.95 -23.68
N ILE A 55 18.95 -13.04 -23.33
CA ILE A 55 17.83 -13.60 -24.12
C ILE A 55 16.64 -12.63 -24.11
N PHE A 56 16.41 -11.93 -22.99
CA PHE A 56 15.31 -10.96 -22.85
C PHE A 56 15.54 -9.62 -23.57
N ARG A 57 16.75 -9.31 -24.05
CA ARG A 57 16.99 -8.06 -24.80
C ARG A 57 16.29 -8.05 -26.16
N LEU A 58 15.98 -9.21 -26.73
CA LEU A 58 15.26 -9.33 -28.00
C LEU A 58 13.78 -8.91 -27.90
N CYS A 59 13.21 -8.79 -26.69
CA CYS A 59 11.84 -8.31 -26.47
C CYS A 59 11.74 -6.82 -26.07
N LYS A 60 12.83 -6.03 -26.18
CA LYS A 60 12.77 -4.58 -25.94
C LYS A 60 12.10 -3.82 -27.10
N PHE A 61 10.80 -4.02 -27.27
CA PHE A 61 9.94 -3.17 -28.10
C PHE A 61 9.55 -1.87 -27.34
N LYS A 62 10.53 -1.18 -26.75
CA LYS A 62 10.34 0.12 -26.10
C LYS A 62 11.61 0.95 -26.23
N ALA A 63 11.77 1.54 -27.41
CA ALA A 63 12.72 2.60 -27.68
C ALA A 63 12.09 3.67 -28.59
N CYS A 64 10.81 3.98 -28.39
CA CYS A 64 10.19 5.10 -29.08
C CYS A 64 9.51 5.99 -28.04
N VAL A 65 10.04 7.21 -27.92
CA VAL A 65 9.55 8.31 -27.09
C VAL A 65 9.83 8.15 -25.59
N GLN A 66 11.12 8.18 -25.24
CA GLN A 66 11.55 8.59 -23.91
C GLN A 66 11.36 10.12 -23.85
N LYS A 67 10.11 10.57 -23.62
CA LYS A 67 9.88 11.95 -23.18
C LYS A 67 10.70 12.15 -21.91
N ASP A 68 11.37 13.28 -21.80
CA ASP A 68 12.02 13.71 -20.56
C ASP A 68 10.94 13.84 -19.49
N LEU A 69 10.69 12.74 -18.77
CA LEU A 69 9.79 12.71 -17.63
C LEU A 69 10.35 13.64 -16.56
N THR A 70 9.49 14.45 -15.97
CA THR A 70 9.87 15.29 -14.83
C THR A 70 10.37 14.41 -13.68
N ASP A 71 11.23 14.94 -12.82
CA ASP A 71 11.75 14.15 -11.70
C ASP A 71 10.63 13.70 -10.74
N GLU A 72 9.55 14.48 -10.63
CA GLU A 72 8.33 14.08 -9.93
C GLU A 72 7.66 12.84 -10.59
N GLU A 73 7.56 12.81 -11.92
CA GLU A 73 7.00 11.64 -12.63
C GLU A 73 7.87 10.40 -12.51
N LYS A 74 9.21 10.54 -12.51
CA LYS A 74 10.13 9.42 -12.26
C LYS A 74 9.90 8.85 -10.86
N MET A 75 9.87 9.71 -9.84
CA MET A 75 9.62 9.30 -8.45
C MET A 75 8.27 8.58 -8.30
N VAL A 76 7.19 9.12 -8.87
CA VAL A 76 5.87 8.47 -8.88
C VAL A 76 5.94 7.11 -9.59
N SER A 77 6.61 7.02 -10.73
CA SER A 77 6.71 5.76 -11.48
C SER A 77 7.48 4.66 -10.73
N GLU A 78 8.54 5.03 -10.00
CA GLU A 78 9.32 4.12 -9.18
C GLU A 78 8.51 3.62 -7.97
N GLU A 79 7.78 4.52 -7.31
CA GLU A 79 6.95 4.18 -6.16
C GLU A 79 5.74 3.32 -6.56
N VAL A 80 5.14 3.57 -7.74
CA VAL A 80 4.12 2.69 -8.33
C VAL A 80 4.68 1.29 -8.58
N ALA A 81 5.87 1.18 -9.16
CA ALA A 81 6.51 -0.11 -9.41
C ALA A 81 6.85 -0.85 -8.10
N HIS A 82 7.27 -0.12 -7.07
CA HIS A 82 7.54 -0.68 -5.75
C HIS A 82 6.26 -1.16 -5.05
N THR A 83 5.19 -0.37 -5.12
CA THR A 83 3.87 -0.73 -4.57
C THR A 83 3.29 -1.93 -5.30
N GLN A 84 3.37 -1.96 -6.64
CA GLN A 84 2.94 -3.11 -7.44
C GLN A 84 3.70 -4.37 -7.03
N LEU A 85 5.03 -4.27 -6.85
CA LEU A 85 5.84 -5.41 -6.41
C LEU A 85 5.41 -5.93 -5.04
N ARG A 86 5.09 -5.02 -4.10
CA ARG A 86 4.61 -5.39 -2.77
C ARG A 86 3.28 -6.15 -2.84
N ILE A 87 2.34 -5.67 -3.65
CA ILE A 87 1.05 -6.34 -3.87
C ILE A 87 1.25 -7.70 -4.54
N ALA A 88 2.12 -7.78 -5.55
CA ALA A 88 2.44 -9.03 -6.23
C ALA A 88 3.04 -10.07 -5.26
N ARG A 89 3.88 -9.67 -4.30
CA ARG A 89 4.39 -10.58 -3.25
C ARG A 89 3.28 -11.13 -2.37
N TYR A 90 2.36 -10.27 -1.91
CA TYR A 90 1.21 -10.73 -1.12
C TYR A 90 0.32 -11.67 -1.93
N PHE A 91 0.09 -11.36 -3.19
CA PHE A 91 -0.67 -12.22 -4.10
C PHE A 91 0.02 -13.59 -4.26
N VAL A 92 1.31 -13.65 -4.61
CA VAL A 92 2.06 -14.91 -4.78
C VAL A 92 2.06 -15.74 -3.49
N ARG A 93 2.19 -15.10 -2.31
CA ARG A 93 2.11 -15.79 -1.01
C ARG A 93 0.73 -16.37 -0.74
N GLY A 94 -0.33 -15.58 -0.91
CA GLY A 94 -1.71 -16.06 -0.76
C GLY A 94 -2.03 -17.18 -1.74
N TYR A 95 -1.53 -17.07 -2.97
CA TYR A 95 -1.71 -18.06 -4.01
C TYR A 95 -0.97 -19.36 -3.72
N ALA A 96 0.27 -19.29 -3.21
CA ALA A 96 1.02 -20.45 -2.75
C ALA A 96 0.26 -21.20 -1.65
N ILE A 97 -0.27 -20.50 -0.64
CA ILE A 97 -1.08 -21.10 0.43
C ILE A 97 -2.30 -21.82 -0.14
N MET A 98 -3.04 -21.17 -1.05
CA MET A 98 -4.20 -21.78 -1.70
C MET A 98 -3.84 -23.08 -2.43
N PHE A 99 -2.75 -23.09 -3.21
CA PHE A 99 -2.29 -24.29 -3.93
C PHE A 99 -1.84 -25.42 -3.00
N TRP A 100 -1.23 -25.08 -1.86
CA TRP A 100 -0.91 -26.06 -0.83
C TRP A 100 -2.16 -26.69 -0.23
N LEU A 101 -3.18 -25.89 0.10
CA LEU A 101 -4.45 -26.42 0.62
C LEU A 101 -5.14 -27.35 -0.38
N ILE A 102 -5.11 -27.02 -1.68
CA ILE A 102 -5.61 -27.90 -2.75
C ILE A 102 -4.80 -29.20 -2.78
N THR A 103 -3.47 -29.13 -2.71
CA THR A 103 -2.59 -30.30 -2.73
C THR A 103 -2.85 -31.23 -1.53
N ILE A 104 -2.95 -30.67 -0.33
CA ILE A 104 -3.29 -31.42 0.90
C ILE A 104 -4.67 -32.07 0.77
N THR A 105 -5.64 -31.38 0.19
CA THR A 105 -6.99 -31.94 -0.03
C THR A 105 -6.96 -33.13 -1.00
N ILE A 106 -6.14 -33.04 -2.06
CA ILE A 106 -5.95 -34.14 -3.01
C ILE A 106 -5.31 -35.34 -2.32
N GLN A 107 -4.22 -35.12 -1.58
CA GLN A 107 -3.55 -36.18 -0.82
C GLN A 107 -4.46 -36.81 0.22
N TRP A 108 -5.20 -36.01 0.99
CA TRP A 108 -6.17 -36.50 1.97
C TRP A 108 -7.13 -37.50 1.32
N LYS A 109 -7.71 -37.14 0.16
CA LYS A 109 -8.61 -38.06 -0.54
C LYS A 109 -7.93 -39.34 -1.03
N ILE A 110 -6.67 -39.27 -1.46
CA ILE A 110 -5.89 -40.45 -1.85
C ILE A 110 -5.64 -41.36 -0.64
N VAL A 111 -5.24 -40.79 0.51
CA VAL A 111 -4.97 -41.53 1.76
C VAL A 111 -6.20 -42.26 2.26
N PHE A 112 -7.37 -41.65 2.18
CA PHE A 112 -8.64 -42.22 2.64
C PHE A 112 -9.38 -43.04 1.57
N ASP A 113 -8.71 -43.39 0.47
CA ASP A 113 -9.25 -44.15 -0.66
C ASP A 113 -10.61 -43.61 -1.16
N GLN A 114 -10.76 -42.28 -1.14
CA GLN A 114 -11.97 -41.63 -1.65
C GLN A 114 -11.92 -41.53 -3.17
N PRO A 115 -13.08 -41.61 -3.86
CA PRO A 115 -13.13 -41.51 -5.31
C PRO A 115 -12.49 -40.21 -5.80
N ARG A 116 -11.57 -40.35 -6.77
CA ARG A 116 -10.88 -39.22 -7.40
C ARG A 116 -11.91 -38.37 -8.15
N TRP A 117 -12.05 -37.12 -7.72
CA TRP A 117 -12.92 -36.12 -8.37
C TRP A 117 -12.17 -35.29 -9.41
N LEU A 118 -10.86 -35.46 -9.52
CA LEU A 118 -9.97 -34.75 -10.43
C LEU A 118 -9.34 -35.68 -11.46
N PRO A 119 -9.15 -35.24 -12.71
CA PRO A 119 -8.37 -35.95 -13.72
C PRO A 119 -6.91 -36.12 -13.29
N ALA A 120 -6.25 -37.20 -13.75
CA ALA A 120 -4.90 -37.56 -13.34
C ALA A 120 -3.85 -36.46 -13.56
N MET A 121 -4.02 -35.59 -14.57
CA MET A 121 -3.06 -34.51 -14.88
C MET A 121 -3.16 -33.30 -13.95
N ILE A 122 -4.31 -33.06 -13.31
CA ILE A 122 -4.54 -31.87 -12.47
C ILE A 122 -3.74 -31.88 -11.16
N PRO A 123 -3.60 -33.02 -10.44
CA PRO A 123 -2.72 -33.12 -9.28
C PRO A 123 -1.27 -32.72 -9.60
N TRP A 124 -0.72 -33.21 -10.71
CA TRP A 124 0.64 -32.86 -11.15
C TRP A 124 0.78 -31.39 -11.48
N ALA A 125 -0.14 -30.81 -12.24
CA ALA A 125 -0.14 -29.40 -12.57
C ALA A 125 -0.25 -28.51 -11.30
N THR A 126 -1.10 -28.91 -10.35
CA THR A 126 -1.28 -28.24 -9.06
C THR A 126 0.01 -28.31 -8.24
N MET A 127 0.66 -29.47 -8.15
CA MET A 127 1.90 -29.65 -7.40
C MET A 127 3.05 -28.81 -8.00
N ILE A 128 3.23 -28.83 -9.32
CA ILE A 128 4.26 -28.02 -10.00
C ILE A 128 4.01 -26.53 -9.74
N SER A 129 2.76 -26.11 -9.78
CA SER A 129 2.36 -24.73 -9.52
C SER A 129 2.58 -24.33 -8.06
N ALA A 130 2.22 -25.21 -7.11
CA ALA A 130 2.48 -25.03 -5.69
C ALA A 130 3.99 -24.87 -5.42
N ALA A 131 4.83 -25.72 -6.01
CA ALA A 131 6.28 -25.64 -5.89
C ALA A 131 6.83 -24.33 -6.48
N ALA A 132 6.39 -23.96 -7.70
CA ALA A 132 6.82 -22.72 -8.34
C ALA A 132 6.42 -21.48 -7.54
N LEU A 133 5.17 -21.38 -7.11
CA LEU A 133 4.67 -20.26 -6.31
C LEU A 133 5.35 -20.19 -4.94
N THR A 134 5.63 -21.35 -4.32
CA THR A 134 6.39 -21.42 -3.08
C THR A 134 7.79 -20.88 -3.29
N MET A 135 8.50 -21.26 -4.37
CA MET A 135 9.79 -20.64 -4.68
C MET A 135 9.68 -19.12 -4.80
N GLY A 136 8.65 -18.60 -5.46
CA GLY A 136 8.39 -17.15 -5.56
C GLY A 136 8.11 -16.49 -4.20
N ALA A 137 7.40 -17.19 -3.31
CA ALA A 137 7.03 -16.72 -1.98
C ALA A 137 8.18 -16.75 -0.98
N LEU A 138 9.06 -17.76 -1.08
CA LEU A 138 10.21 -17.94 -0.19
C LEU A 138 11.38 -17.03 -0.58
N PHE A 139 11.58 -16.79 -1.87
CA PHE A 139 12.68 -15.98 -2.39
C PHE A 139 12.16 -14.66 -2.93
N ASP A 140 12.04 -13.65 -2.06
CA ASP A 140 11.68 -12.29 -2.46
C ASP A 140 12.63 -11.70 -3.52
N SER A 141 13.85 -12.25 -3.65
CA SER A 141 14.81 -11.92 -4.71
C SER A 141 14.42 -12.41 -6.10
N LEU A 142 13.57 -13.44 -6.21
CA LEU A 142 13.03 -13.93 -7.49
C LEU A 142 11.86 -13.08 -7.97
N LEU A 143 11.15 -12.40 -7.07
CA LEU A 143 10.11 -11.45 -7.40
C LEU A 143 10.67 -10.02 -7.35
N THR A 144 11.11 -9.55 -8.52
CA THR A 144 11.62 -8.20 -8.76
C THR A 144 10.78 -7.55 -9.85
N THR A 145 10.82 -6.22 -9.96
CA THR A 145 10.12 -5.48 -11.03
C THR A 145 10.46 -5.98 -12.44
N ARG A 146 11.66 -6.53 -12.64
CA ARG A 146 12.12 -7.09 -13.91
C ARG A 146 11.57 -8.49 -14.18
N THR A 147 11.41 -9.31 -13.13
CA THR A 147 10.98 -10.70 -13.25
C THR A 147 9.46 -10.87 -13.16
N LEU A 148 8.71 -9.82 -12.77
CA LEU A 148 7.24 -9.85 -12.71
C LEU A 148 6.61 -10.36 -14.02
N ASN A 149 7.08 -9.91 -15.19
CA ASN A 149 6.56 -10.39 -16.46
C ASN A 149 6.81 -11.89 -16.70
N ILE A 150 7.89 -12.46 -16.17
CA ILE A 150 8.17 -13.90 -16.25
C ILE A 150 7.15 -14.66 -15.39
N TRP A 151 6.91 -14.20 -14.16
CA TRP A 151 5.90 -14.78 -13.29
C TRP A 151 4.50 -14.70 -13.89
N TYR A 152 4.18 -13.58 -14.57
CA TYR A 152 2.95 -13.45 -15.32
C TYR A 152 2.86 -14.50 -16.44
N CYS A 153 3.90 -14.67 -17.25
CA CYS A 153 3.94 -15.71 -18.28
C CYS A 153 3.76 -17.12 -17.69
N LEU A 154 4.37 -17.42 -16.53
CA LEU A 154 4.21 -18.71 -15.84
C LEU A 154 2.76 -18.94 -15.40
N CYS A 155 2.08 -17.92 -14.85
CA CYS A 155 0.67 -18.01 -14.49
C CYS A 155 -0.24 -18.24 -15.72
N MET A 156 0.07 -17.58 -16.84
CA MET A 156 -0.66 -17.76 -18.10
C MET A 156 -0.40 -19.13 -18.73
N LEU A 157 0.84 -19.63 -18.66
CA LEU A 157 1.20 -20.98 -19.11
C LEU A 157 0.51 -22.06 -18.27
N GLN A 158 0.44 -21.87 -16.95
CA GLN A 158 -0.32 -22.73 -16.05
C GLN A 158 -1.81 -22.73 -16.42
N THR A 159 -2.39 -21.56 -16.69
CA THR A 159 -3.78 -21.44 -17.15
C THR A 159 -3.98 -22.21 -18.46
N ALA A 160 -3.08 -22.06 -19.43
CA ALA A 160 -3.13 -22.81 -20.69
C ALA A 160 -3.03 -24.33 -20.49
N ALA A 161 -2.17 -24.78 -19.57
CA ALA A 161 -2.01 -26.19 -19.26
C ALA A 161 -3.28 -26.78 -18.63
N VAL A 162 -3.91 -26.06 -17.69
CA VAL A 162 -5.16 -26.49 -17.04
C VAL A 162 -6.35 -26.44 -18.01
N THR A 163 -6.39 -25.48 -18.93
CA THR A 163 -7.46 -25.42 -19.95
C THR A 163 -7.20 -26.29 -21.18
N SER A 164 -6.04 -26.96 -21.25
CA SER A 164 -5.70 -27.88 -22.34
C SER A 164 -6.63 -29.09 -22.38
N PRO A 165 -7.00 -29.59 -23.59
CA PRO A 165 -7.79 -30.82 -23.72
C PRO A 165 -7.12 -32.06 -23.10
N LEU A 166 -5.81 -32.02 -22.87
CA LEU A 166 -5.06 -33.09 -22.21
C LEU A 166 -5.27 -33.15 -20.70
N ALA A 167 -5.62 -32.01 -20.07
CA ALA A 167 -5.64 -31.91 -18.61
C ALA A 167 -7.02 -32.11 -18.01
N VAL A 168 -8.06 -31.58 -18.67
CA VAL A 168 -9.43 -31.54 -18.15
C VAL A 168 -10.35 -32.19 -19.17
N PRO A 169 -11.32 -33.03 -18.78
CA PRO A 169 -12.35 -33.53 -19.68
C PRO A 169 -13.38 -32.44 -20.00
N SER A 170 -14.04 -32.52 -21.16
CA SER A 170 -14.90 -31.44 -21.67
C SER A 170 -16.01 -30.99 -20.72
N TYR A 171 -16.62 -31.91 -19.96
CA TYR A 171 -17.71 -31.60 -19.03
C TYR A 171 -17.26 -30.77 -17.81
N LEU A 172 -15.97 -30.80 -17.45
CA LEU A 172 -15.41 -29.99 -16.36
C LEU A 172 -14.82 -28.65 -16.85
N LEU A 173 -14.72 -28.44 -18.16
CA LEU A 173 -14.10 -27.26 -18.75
C LEU A 173 -14.68 -25.93 -18.20
N PRO A 174 -16.01 -25.73 -18.11
CA PRO A 174 -16.56 -24.45 -17.63
C PRO A 174 -16.11 -24.12 -16.19
N ILE A 175 -16.06 -25.12 -15.31
CA ILE A 175 -15.68 -24.97 -13.91
C ILE A 175 -14.19 -24.61 -13.81
N PHE A 176 -13.32 -25.38 -14.47
CA PHE A 176 -11.88 -25.10 -14.44
C PHE A 176 -11.52 -23.79 -15.12
N TRP A 177 -12.21 -23.44 -16.19
CA TRP A 177 -12.06 -22.16 -16.85
C TRP A 177 -12.41 -21.02 -15.89
N LEU A 178 -13.57 -21.08 -15.23
CA LEU A 178 -14.02 -20.04 -14.30
C LEU A 178 -13.06 -19.91 -13.10
N MET A 179 -12.64 -21.02 -12.53
CA MET A 179 -11.67 -21.04 -11.42
C MET A 179 -10.33 -20.45 -11.86
N SER A 180 -9.82 -20.87 -13.03
CA SER A 180 -8.56 -20.34 -13.55
C SER A 180 -8.66 -18.85 -13.89
N PHE A 181 -9.81 -18.41 -14.40
CA PHE A 181 -10.07 -17.01 -14.70
C PHE A 181 -10.08 -16.16 -13.41
N ALA A 182 -10.90 -16.54 -12.44
CA ALA A 182 -11.13 -15.77 -11.22
C ALA A 182 -9.90 -15.74 -10.31
N PHE A 183 -9.21 -16.87 -10.15
CA PHE A 183 -8.12 -17.00 -9.18
C PHE A 183 -6.72 -16.82 -9.80
N VAL A 184 -6.51 -17.20 -11.07
CA VAL A 184 -5.19 -17.06 -11.73
C VAL A 184 -5.16 -15.81 -12.62
N ARG A 185 -5.99 -15.81 -13.68
CA ARG A 185 -5.80 -14.96 -14.86
C ARG A 185 -6.09 -13.50 -14.58
N LEU A 186 -7.21 -13.22 -13.91
CA LEU A 186 -7.63 -11.85 -13.59
C LEU A 186 -6.68 -11.20 -12.56
N PRO A 187 -6.38 -11.82 -11.40
CA PRO A 187 -5.44 -11.24 -10.45
C PRO A 187 -4.01 -11.12 -11.01
N ALA A 188 -3.54 -12.10 -11.79
CA ALA A 188 -2.22 -12.01 -12.42
C ALA A 188 -2.14 -10.83 -13.41
N SER A 189 -3.21 -10.56 -14.16
CA SER A 189 -3.27 -9.44 -15.10
C SER A 189 -3.35 -8.07 -14.37
N MET A 190 -3.99 -8.03 -13.21
CA MET A 190 -4.08 -6.82 -12.37
C MET A 190 -2.77 -6.52 -11.63
N PHE A 191 -2.18 -7.52 -10.97
CA PHE A 191 -1.13 -7.29 -9.97
C PHE A 191 0.26 -7.68 -10.48
N ILE A 192 0.40 -8.72 -11.30
CA ILE A 192 1.69 -9.24 -11.74
C ILE A 192 2.13 -8.60 -13.07
N ALA A 193 1.20 -8.36 -14.00
CA ALA A 193 1.56 -7.84 -15.34
C ALA A 193 2.16 -6.43 -15.29
N SER A 194 3.49 -6.33 -15.40
CA SER A 194 4.21 -5.05 -15.48
C SER A 194 3.95 -4.34 -16.81
N SER A 195 3.76 -5.12 -17.88
CA SER A 195 3.55 -4.61 -19.24
C SER A 195 2.12 -4.87 -19.72
N THR A 196 1.36 -3.81 -20.00
CA THR A 196 -0.01 -3.90 -20.56
C THR A 196 -0.06 -4.62 -21.91
N PRO A 197 0.84 -4.37 -22.89
CA PRO A 197 0.80 -5.12 -24.15
C PRO A 197 1.09 -6.61 -23.95
N LEU A 198 1.92 -6.99 -22.97
CA LEU A 198 2.15 -8.40 -22.66
C LEU A 198 0.86 -9.06 -22.14
N ALA A 199 0.11 -8.36 -21.29
CA ALA A 199 -1.20 -8.84 -20.83
C ALA A 199 -2.18 -9.00 -21.99
N VAL A 200 -2.22 -8.04 -22.93
CA VAL A 200 -3.05 -8.13 -24.14
C VAL A 200 -2.67 -9.36 -24.98
N VAL A 201 -1.39 -9.50 -25.33
CA VAL A 201 -0.91 -10.60 -26.18
C VAL A 201 -1.20 -11.95 -25.55
N LEU A 202 -0.84 -12.16 -24.27
CA LEU A 202 -1.03 -13.46 -23.63
C LEU A 202 -2.50 -13.82 -23.42
N ASN A 203 -3.36 -12.85 -23.10
CA ASN A 203 -4.80 -13.10 -23.02
C ASN A 203 -5.40 -13.44 -24.40
N LEU A 204 -4.99 -12.72 -25.45
CA LEU A 204 -5.43 -13.00 -26.82
C LEU A 204 -4.89 -14.33 -27.34
N CYS A 205 -3.70 -14.78 -26.92
CA CYS A 205 -3.17 -16.09 -27.30
C CYS A 205 -3.90 -17.27 -26.61
N LEU A 206 -4.48 -17.06 -25.43
CA LEU A 206 -5.26 -18.10 -24.75
C LEU A 206 -6.63 -18.34 -25.43
N SER A 207 -7.25 -17.31 -25.99
CA SER A 207 -8.60 -17.45 -26.57
C SER A 207 -8.66 -18.43 -27.76
N PRO A 208 -7.70 -18.46 -28.72
CA PRO A 208 -7.63 -19.51 -29.74
C PRO A 208 -7.44 -20.92 -29.19
N LEU A 209 -6.74 -21.07 -28.06
CA LEU A 209 -6.56 -22.38 -27.41
C LEU A 209 -7.90 -22.89 -26.84
N VAL A 210 -8.67 -22.01 -26.18
CA VAL A 210 -10.02 -22.35 -25.72
C VAL A 210 -10.96 -22.59 -26.90
N TRP A 211 -10.89 -21.76 -27.94
CA TRP A 211 -11.69 -21.89 -29.16
C TRP A 211 -11.44 -23.21 -29.89
N SER A 212 -10.18 -23.52 -30.19
CA SER A 212 -9.81 -24.77 -30.85
C SER A 212 -10.31 -25.99 -30.08
N ARG A 213 -10.25 -25.93 -28.75
CA ARG A 213 -10.79 -26.97 -27.88
C ARG A 213 -12.31 -27.11 -28.02
N ILE A 214 -13.04 -26.00 -28.02
CA ILE A 214 -14.50 -25.99 -28.23
C ILE A 214 -14.86 -26.61 -29.59
N CYS A 215 -14.12 -26.26 -30.65
CA CYS A 215 -14.36 -26.80 -32.00
C CYS A 215 -14.08 -28.31 -32.08
N LEU A 216 -13.05 -28.80 -31.40
CA LEU A 216 -12.64 -30.21 -31.45
C LEU A 216 -13.49 -31.11 -30.56
N GLN A 217 -14.01 -30.59 -29.45
CA GLN A 217 -14.72 -31.37 -28.43
C GLN A 217 -16.20 -31.03 -28.36
N ARG A 218 -16.92 -30.91 -29.50
CA ARG A 218 -18.38 -30.68 -29.49
C ARG A 218 -19.05 -31.63 -28.49
N VAL A 219 -19.53 -31.09 -27.38
CA VAL A 219 -20.23 -31.82 -26.32
C VAL A 219 -21.65 -31.34 -26.31
N GLU A 220 -22.54 -32.19 -26.80
CA GLU A 220 -23.98 -32.01 -26.68
C GLU A 220 -24.40 -32.51 -25.29
N LEU A 221 -24.72 -31.59 -24.38
CA LEU A 221 -25.26 -31.91 -23.05
C LEU A 221 -26.73 -31.45 -23.00
N GLY A 222 -27.61 -32.19 -23.68
CA GLY A 222 -29.02 -31.83 -23.86
C GLY A 222 -29.23 -30.75 -24.93
N ASP A 223 -30.27 -29.92 -24.77
CA ASP A 223 -30.68 -28.89 -25.74
C ASP A 223 -29.81 -27.62 -25.72
N VAL A 224 -28.95 -27.42 -24.71
CA VAL A 224 -28.12 -26.22 -24.58
C VAL A 224 -26.68 -26.50 -24.98
N ASP A 225 -26.20 -25.78 -25.99
CA ASP A 225 -24.82 -25.88 -26.46
C ASP A 225 -23.85 -25.19 -25.48
N ILE A 226 -23.25 -25.97 -24.57
CA ILE A 226 -22.26 -25.53 -23.58
C ILE A 226 -21.09 -24.78 -24.26
N SER A 227 -20.79 -25.13 -25.51
CA SER A 227 -19.78 -24.49 -26.35
C SER A 227 -19.97 -22.98 -26.47
N ILE A 228 -21.22 -22.54 -26.71
CA ILE A 228 -21.57 -21.13 -26.88
C ILE A 228 -21.38 -20.36 -25.57
N LEU A 229 -21.72 -20.99 -24.45
CA LEU A 229 -21.58 -20.39 -23.12
C LEU A 229 -20.10 -20.22 -22.75
N VAL A 230 -19.28 -21.26 -22.90
CA VAL A 230 -17.84 -21.20 -22.62
C VAL A 230 -17.13 -20.19 -23.52
N PHE A 231 -17.51 -20.13 -24.80
CA PHE A 231 -16.97 -19.13 -25.72
C PHE A 231 -17.31 -17.70 -25.28
N SER A 232 -18.58 -17.47 -24.93
CA SER A 232 -19.05 -16.16 -24.45
C SER A 232 -18.31 -15.73 -23.19
N PHE A 233 -18.12 -16.66 -22.25
CA PHE A 233 -17.32 -16.44 -21.06
C PHE A 233 -15.85 -16.15 -21.37
N GLU A 234 -15.23 -16.85 -22.33
CA GLU A 234 -13.85 -16.56 -22.75
C GLU A 234 -13.71 -15.15 -23.34
N LEU A 235 -14.65 -14.71 -24.18
CA LEU A 235 -14.63 -13.35 -24.73
C LEU A 235 -14.74 -12.29 -23.64
N ILE A 236 -15.71 -12.45 -22.73
CA ILE A 236 -15.92 -11.53 -21.59
C ILE A 236 -14.70 -11.56 -20.66
N GLY A 237 -14.21 -12.75 -20.31
CA GLY A 237 -13.04 -12.94 -19.45
C GLY A 237 -11.78 -12.33 -20.06
N CYS A 238 -11.55 -12.50 -21.37
CA CYS A 238 -10.44 -11.89 -22.07
C CYS A 238 -10.55 -10.36 -22.03
N ALA A 239 -11.73 -9.79 -22.35
CA ALA A 239 -11.96 -8.35 -22.29
C ALA A 239 -11.72 -7.79 -20.88
N LEU A 240 -12.23 -8.47 -19.85
CA LEU A 240 -12.03 -8.08 -18.45
C LEU A 240 -10.56 -8.15 -18.04
N ALA A 241 -9.85 -9.24 -18.35
CA ALA A 241 -8.44 -9.38 -18.00
C ALA A 241 -7.56 -8.32 -18.68
N VAL A 242 -7.87 -7.98 -19.94
CA VAL A 242 -7.18 -6.92 -20.69
C VAL A 242 -7.48 -5.54 -20.09
N ALA A 243 -8.73 -5.23 -19.76
CA ALA A 243 -9.13 -3.96 -19.16
C ALA A 243 -8.63 -3.78 -17.71
N ALA A 244 -8.49 -4.89 -16.98
CA ALA A 244 -8.08 -4.87 -15.58
C ALA A 244 -6.62 -4.41 -15.39
N SER A 245 -5.71 -4.73 -16.33
CA SER A 245 -4.30 -4.31 -16.25
C SER A 245 -4.09 -2.78 -16.29
N PRO A 246 -4.60 -2.02 -17.29
CA PRO A 246 -4.48 -0.57 -17.28
C PRO A 246 -5.29 0.08 -16.16
N CYS A 247 -6.46 -0.48 -15.81
CA CYS A 247 -7.28 0.02 -14.69
C CYS A 247 -6.52 -0.07 -13.36
N ALA A 248 -5.94 -1.22 -13.04
CA ALA A 248 -5.14 -1.41 -11.82
C ALA A 248 -3.94 -0.46 -11.76
N LYS A 249 -3.25 -0.23 -12.88
CA LYS A 249 -2.14 0.73 -12.96
C LYS A 249 -2.59 2.17 -12.74
N SER A 250 -3.73 2.55 -13.32
CA SER A 250 -4.33 3.87 -13.12
C SER A 250 -4.66 4.10 -11.65
N LEU A 251 -5.33 3.14 -11.01
CA LEU A 251 -5.67 3.20 -9.58
C LEU A 251 -4.44 3.27 -8.69
N LEU A 252 -3.41 2.47 -8.96
CA LEU A 252 -2.14 2.51 -8.22
C LEU A 252 -1.43 3.85 -8.38
N ARG A 253 -1.40 4.39 -9.61
CA ARG A 253 -0.81 5.69 -9.90
C ARG A 253 -1.52 6.80 -9.13
N THR A 254 -2.85 6.86 -9.20
CA THR A 254 -3.63 7.87 -8.46
C THR A 254 -3.37 7.80 -6.96
N ARG A 255 -3.30 6.59 -6.37
CA ARG A 255 -2.99 6.43 -4.94
C ARG A 255 -1.59 6.90 -4.58
N VAL A 256 -0.59 6.58 -5.40
CA VAL A 256 0.80 7.03 -5.17
C VAL A 256 0.92 8.55 -5.34
N GLU A 257 0.29 9.12 -6.36
CA GLU A 257 0.28 10.58 -6.58
C GLU A 257 -0.38 11.31 -5.40
N GLN A 258 -1.47 10.78 -4.86
CA GLN A 258 -2.10 11.31 -3.65
C GLN A 258 -1.15 11.21 -2.44
N GLY A 259 -0.49 10.06 -2.24
CA GLY A 259 0.47 9.88 -1.14
C GLY A 259 1.65 10.84 -1.23
N VAL A 260 2.21 11.05 -2.43
CA VAL A 260 3.30 12.01 -2.67
C VAL A 260 2.83 13.45 -2.40
N ARG A 261 1.64 13.82 -2.87
CA ARG A 261 1.07 15.16 -2.62
C ARG A 261 0.83 15.41 -1.12
N CYS A 262 0.28 14.42 -0.42
CA CYS A 262 0.09 14.50 1.03
C CYS A 262 1.43 14.62 1.77
N GLY A 263 2.45 13.85 1.37
CA GLY A 263 3.79 13.96 1.95
C GLY A 263 4.42 15.33 1.74
N LYS A 264 4.28 15.91 0.54
CA LYS A 264 4.77 17.27 0.23
C LYS A 264 4.05 18.33 1.06
N MET A 265 2.72 18.22 1.17
CA MET A 265 1.93 19.11 2.02
C MET A 265 2.32 18.99 3.50
N GLU A 266 2.61 17.79 3.99
CA GLU A 266 3.10 17.58 5.35
C GLU A 266 4.48 18.21 5.57
N THR A 267 5.42 18.06 4.62
CA THR A 267 6.73 18.70 4.71
C THR A 267 6.63 20.23 4.68
N ASP A 268 5.76 20.78 3.84
CA ASP A 268 5.53 22.22 3.73
C ASP A 268 4.88 22.76 5.01
N LEU A 269 3.90 22.04 5.58
CA LEU A 269 3.29 22.38 6.86
C LEU A 269 4.28 22.29 8.02
N ARG A 270 5.16 21.28 8.04
CA ARG A 270 6.22 21.17 9.04
C ARG A 270 7.23 22.31 8.91
N ALA A 271 7.62 22.68 7.70
CA ALA A 271 8.51 23.82 7.46
C ALA A 271 7.86 25.15 7.88
N ALA A 272 6.59 25.35 7.54
CA ALA A 272 5.83 26.51 7.99
C ALA A 272 5.67 26.55 9.52
N SER A 273 5.36 25.42 10.15
CA SER A 273 5.28 25.29 11.62
C SER A 273 6.62 25.57 12.29
N ALA A 274 7.73 25.11 11.71
CA ALA A 274 9.08 25.38 12.21
C ALA A 274 9.41 26.87 12.09
N LEU A 275 9.07 27.51 10.97
CA LEU A 275 9.24 28.96 10.79
C LEU A 275 8.40 29.75 11.81
N LEU A 276 7.15 29.35 12.04
CA LEU A 276 6.29 29.95 13.05
C LEU A 276 6.83 29.79 14.47
N SER A 277 7.41 28.62 14.79
CA SER A 277 8.06 28.40 16.10
C SER A 277 9.35 29.22 16.28
N LEU A 278 9.99 29.66 15.20
CA LEU A 278 11.15 30.56 15.26
C LEU A 278 10.75 32.02 15.43
N THR A 279 9.60 32.42 14.89
CA THR A 279 9.15 33.81 14.96
C THR A 279 8.30 34.08 16.18
N CYS A 280 7.56 33.10 16.69
CA CYS A 280 6.60 33.27 17.79
C CYS A 280 7.09 32.58 19.06
N ASP A 281 6.83 33.20 20.22
CA ASP A 281 7.21 32.62 21.52
C ASP A 281 6.35 31.40 21.87
N ALA A 282 5.09 31.37 21.41
CA ALA A 282 4.21 30.21 21.58
C ALA A 282 3.25 30.04 20.38
N VAL A 283 3.07 28.79 19.95
CA VAL A 283 2.11 28.39 18.90
C VAL A 283 1.07 27.46 19.53
N LEU A 284 -0.20 27.82 19.41
CA LEU A 284 -1.30 27.19 20.13
C LEU A 284 -2.41 26.78 19.16
N GLU A 285 -2.96 25.59 19.38
CA GLU A 285 -4.15 25.14 18.67
C GLU A 285 -5.36 25.23 19.59
N LEU A 286 -6.38 25.98 19.18
CA LEU A 286 -7.64 26.10 19.89
C LEU A 286 -8.76 25.33 19.17
N ASP A 287 -9.65 24.73 19.96
CA ASP A 287 -10.88 24.11 19.46
C ASP A 287 -11.97 25.15 19.15
N SER A 288 -13.15 24.68 18.73
CA SER A 288 -14.30 25.53 18.41
C SER A 288 -14.86 26.30 19.61
N GLU A 289 -14.55 25.88 20.85
CA GLU A 289 -14.91 26.58 22.08
C GLU A 289 -13.80 27.53 22.57
N MET A 290 -12.75 27.74 21.76
CA MET A 290 -11.59 28.56 22.10
C MET A 290 -10.80 28.02 23.30
N ARG A 291 -10.81 26.70 23.50
CA ARG A 291 -10.00 25.99 24.48
C ARG A 291 -8.77 25.41 23.82
N LEU A 292 -7.69 25.30 24.59
CA LEU A 292 -6.45 24.68 24.14
C LEU A 292 -6.67 23.19 23.81
N ALA A 293 -6.52 22.83 22.54
CA ALA A 293 -6.69 21.45 22.07
C ALA A 293 -5.60 20.51 22.63
N SER A 294 -4.41 21.04 22.86
CA SER A 294 -3.24 20.35 23.40
C SER A 294 -2.51 21.23 24.43
N HIS A 295 -1.66 20.61 25.24
CA HIS A 295 -0.81 21.34 26.17
C HIS A 295 0.37 21.95 25.42
N SER A 296 0.57 23.27 25.53
CA SER A 296 1.77 23.95 25.03
C SER A 296 2.71 24.25 26.21
N PRO A 297 3.91 23.65 26.24
CA PRO A 297 4.93 23.95 27.25
C PRO A 297 5.48 25.38 27.11
N GLU A 298 5.46 25.95 25.90
CA GLU A 298 5.94 27.31 25.62
C GLU A 298 5.03 28.35 26.28
N LEU A 299 3.71 28.24 26.08
CA LEU A 299 2.75 29.12 26.76
C LEU A 299 2.79 28.90 28.28
N ALA A 300 2.91 27.65 28.74
CA ALA A 300 3.02 27.37 30.17
C ALA A 300 4.27 28.03 30.78
N ALA A 301 5.39 28.07 30.03
CA ALA A 301 6.59 28.77 30.43
C ALA A 301 6.37 30.29 30.49
N CYS A 302 5.76 30.88 29.45
CA CYS A 302 5.42 32.31 29.42
C CYS A 302 4.50 32.73 30.58
N LEU A 303 3.59 31.84 31.01
CA LEU A 303 2.65 32.10 32.10
C LEU A 303 3.19 31.69 33.48
N LEU A 304 4.43 31.20 33.56
CA LEU A 304 5.03 30.64 34.79
C LEU A 304 4.19 29.50 35.43
N ARG A 305 3.48 28.73 34.59
CA ARG A 305 2.60 27.61 34.98
C ARG A 305 3.20 26.22 34.70
N ASN A 306 4.53 26.11 34.64
CA ASN A 306 5.26 24.86 34.37
C ASN A 306 5.28 23.85 35.54
N GLY A 307 4.24 23.82 36.38
CA GLY A 307 4.14 22.88 37.49
C GLY A 307 4.03 21.43 37.00
N GLN A 308 4.64 20.50 37.74
CA GLN A 308 4.43 19.07 37.47
C GLN A 308 2.94 18.73 37.63
N GLY A 309 2.31 18.26 36.55
CA GLY A 309 0.90 17.85 36.54
C GLY A 309 -0.11 18.92 36.12
N THR A 310 0.31 20.17 35.88
CA THR A 310 -0.60 21.22 35.40
C THR A 310 -0.61 21.26 33.87
N SER A 311 -1.58 20.56 33.27
CA SER A 311 -1.84 20.65 31.83
C SER A 311 -2.72 21.85 31.52
N LEU A 312 -2.33 22.63 30.50
CA LEU A 312 -3.17 23.71 29.94
C LEU A 312 -4.22 23.19 28.96
N LYS A 313 -4.26 21.88 28.67
CA LYS A 313 -5.24 21.31 27.74
C LYS A 313 -6.66 21.53 28.27
N GLY A 314 -7.55 22.04 27.42
CA GLY A 314 -8.97 22.23 27.72
C GLY A 314 -9.32 23.51 28.49
N THR A 315 -8.33 24.31 28.91
CA THR A 315 -8.57 25.64 29.48
C THR A 315 -8.91 26.65 28.38
N ARG A 316 -9.78 27.61 28.65
CA ARG A 316 -10.13 28.64 27.65
C ARG A 316 -8.98 29.63 27.51
N PHE A 317 -8.69 30.05 26.28
CA PHE A 317 -7.62 31.01 26.03
C PHE A 317 -7.84 32.35 26.75
N THR A 318 -9.10 32.77 26.93
CA THR A 318 -9.49 33.98 27.65
C THR A 318 -9.22 33.92 29.15
N ASP A 319 -9.08 32.72 29.74
CA ASP A 319 -8.82 32.55 31.18
C ASP A 319 -7.41 33.04 31.58
N PHE A 320 -6.55 33.26 30.58
CA PHE A 320 -5.21 33.82 30.76
C PHE A 320 -5.17 35.35 30.60
N MET A 321 -6.32 36.02 30.44
CA MET A 321 -6.41 37.46 30.24
C MET A 321 -7.09 38.13 31.44
N PRO A 322 -6.82 39.43 31.73
CA PRO A 322 -7.64 40.16 32.69
C PRO A 322 -9.08 40.28 32.15
N PRO A 323 -10.10 40.35 33.02
CA PRO A 323 -11.51 40.34 32.59
C PRO A 323 -11.87 41.39 31.53
N SER A 324 -11.25 42.58 31.62
CA SER A 324 -11.43 43.67 30.65
C SER A 324 -11.01 43.30 29.23
N ASP A 325 -9.92 42.53 29.10
CA ASP A 325 -9.32 42.20 27.80
C ASP A 325 -9.90 40.87 27.29
N ALA A 326 -10.33 39.99 28.19
CA ALA A 326 -10.95 38.70 27.89
C ALA A 326 -12.23 38.85 27.03
N GLU A 327 -13.12 39.78 27.40
CA GLU A 327 -14.35 40.03 26.63
C GLU A 327 -14.05 40.57 25.23
N GLN A 328 -13.11 41.51 25.14
CA GLN A 328 -12.70 42.10 23.85
C GLN A 328 -12.05 41.05 22.95
N ALA A 329 -11.16 40.22 23.49
CA ALA A 329 -10.54 39.13 22.76
C ALA A 329 -11.59 38.11 22.29
N ALA A 330 -12.55 37.72 23.14
CA ALA A 330 -13.63 36.81 22.76
C ALA A 330 -14.44 37.35 21.57
N MET A 331 -14.80 38.64 21.58
CA MET A 331 -15.50 39.27 20.45
C MET A 331 -14.66 39.31 19.17
N MET A 332 -13.37 39.63 19.27
CA MET A 332 -12.47 39.63 18.11
C MET A 332 -12.31 38.23 17.52
N MET A 333 -12.17 37.21 18.37
CA MET A 333 -12.05 35.81 17.95
C MET A 333 -13.34 35.26 17.31
N GLN A 334 -14.51 35.67 17.82
CA GLN A 334 -15.80 35.36 17.20
C GLN A 334 -15.95 36.02 15.82
N ARG A 335 -15.58 37.30 15.69
CA ARG A 335 -15.59 37.99 14.39
C ARG A 335 -14.67 37.33 13.36
N ALA A 336 -13.50 36.88 13.80
CA ALA A 336 -12.58 36.14 12.95
C ALA A 336 -13.18 34.83 12.41
N SER A 337 -13.99 34.15 13.23
CA SER A 337 -14.66 32.90 12.87
C SER A 337 -15.76 33.10 11.81
N CYS A 338 -16.34 34.29 11.70
CA CYS A 338 -17.33 34.64 10.68
C CYS A 338 -16.72 35.15 9.36
N SER A 339 -15.41 35.38 9.33
CA SER A 339 -14.72 35.91 8.15
C SER A 339 -14.32 34.82 7.15
N GLU A 340 -13.95 35.20 5.93
CA GLU A 340 -13.44 34.27 4.91
C GLU A 340 -12.29 33.41 5.47
N PRO A 341 -12.25 32.10 5.13
CA PRO A 341 -11.17 31.23 5.57
C PRO A 341 -9.82 31.80 5.11
N PHE A 342 -8.78 31.59 5.91
CA PHE A 342 -7.39 32.01 5.66
C PHE A 342 -7.06 33.50 5.85
N ARG A 343 -7.97 34.34 6.36
CA ARG A 343 -7.59 35.69 6.81
C ARG A 343 -6.89 35.63 8.17
N VAL A 344 -5.68 36.19 8.23
CA VAL A 344 -4.94 36.39 9.47
C VAL A 344 -5.54 37.59 10.21
N HIS A 345 -6.02 37.36 11.43
CA HIS A 345 -6.48 38.43 12.32
C HIS A 345 -5.41 38.70 13.36
N VAL A 346 -5.11 39.97 13.59
CA VAL A 346 -4.10 40.39 14.56
C VAL A 346 -4.75 41.29 15.58
N PHE A 347 -4.56 40.99 16.86
CA PHE A 347 -5.01 41.85 17.93
C PHE A 347 -4.01 41.87 19.08
N HIS A 348 -4.05 42.95 19.85
CA HIS A 348 -3.21 43.13 21.02
C HIS A 348 -4.05 42.89 22.27
N THR A 349 -3.51 42.11 23.19
CA THR A 349 -4.13 41.84 24.49
C THR A 349 -3.06 41.83 25.58
N ARG A 350 -3.47 41.66 26.83
CA ARG A 350 -2.57 41.38 27.95
C ARG A 350 -2.87 40.00 28.50
N MET A 351 -1.82 39.24 28.78
CA MET A 351 -1.93 37.97 29.49
C MET A 351 -1.46 38.13 30.94
N VAL A 352 -1.97 37.26 31.82
CA VAL A 352 -1.70 37.25 33.25
C VAL A 352 -0.97 35.96 33.60
N ASP A 353 0.24 36.08 34.14
CA ASP A 353 1.03 34.94 34.63
C ASP A 353 0.49 34.39 35.97
N SER A 354 1.12 33.36 36.53
CA SER A 354 0.78 32.81 37.85
C SER A 354 1.02 33.78 39.02
N CYS A 355 1.84 34.81 38.81
CA CYS A 355 2.20 35.83 39.80
C CYS A 355 1.31 37.09 39.71
N SER A 356 0.26 37.06 38.88
CA SER A 356 -0.61 38.20 38.57
C SER A 356 0.09 39.36 37.83
N SER A 357 1.28 39.14 37.28
CA SER A 357 1.95 40.10 36.40
C SER A 357 1.22 40.13 35.05
N LYS A 358 1.06 41.33 34.51
CA LYS A 358 0.41 41.54 33.21
C LYS A 358 1.45 41.87 32.17
N PHE A 359 1.47 41.14 31.06
CA PHE A 359 2.37 41.43 29.96
C PHE A 359 1.60 41.57 28.65
N ARG A 360 2.06 42.49 27.80
CA ARG A 360 1.42 42.74 26.51
C ARG A 360 1.81 41.63 25.52
N THR A 361 0.82 41.11 24.83
CA THR A 361 0.97 40.05 23.83
C THR A 361 0.26 40.45 22.56
N GLU A 362 0.91 40.19 21.42
CA GLU A 362 0.29 40.29 20.10
C GLU A 362 -0.15 38.88 19.69
N VAL A 363 -1.44 38.72 19.38
CA VAL A 363 -2.03 37.44 19.02
C VAL A 363 -2.39 37.46 17.55
N PHE A 364 -1.85 36.51 16.79
CA PHE A 364 -2.19 36.25 15.40
C PHE A 364 -3.07 35.02 15.34
N GLN A 365 -4.29 35.17 14.84
CA GLN A 365 -5.27 34.12 14.73
C GLN A 365 -5.49 33.76 13.26
N VAL A 366 -5.45 32.46 12.96
CA VAL A 366 -5.81 31.88 11.67
C VAL A 366 -6.84 30.77 11.90
N SER A 367 -8.01 30.89 11.26
CA SER A 367 -8.99 29.81 11.22
C SER A 367 -8.68 28.84 10.08
N TYR A 368 -8.75 27.54 10.34
CA TYR A 368 -8.65 26.50 9.33
C TYR A 368 -9.60 25.35 9.64
N THR A 369 -10.04 24.64 8.61
CA THR A 369 -10.89 23.46 8.76
C THR A 369 -10.01 22.22 8.68
N LYS A 370 -10.12 21.34 9.67
CA LYS A 370 -9.45 20.05 9.66
C LYS A 370 -10.12 19.11 8.65
N TRP A 371 -9.44 18.00 8.34
CA TRP A 371 -9.90 16.97 7.41
C TRP A 371 -11.19 16.27 7.85
N ASP A 372 -11.50 16.29 9.14
CA ASP A 372 -12.75 15.82 9.74
C ASP A 372 -13.92 16.82 9.58
N GLY A 373 -13.67 17.99 9.01
CA GLY A 373 -14.64 19.07 8.87
C GLY A 373 -14.79 19.95 10.11
N HIS A 374 -14.09 19.65 11.21
CA HIS A 374 -14.11 20.49 12.40
C HIS A 374 -13.28 21.76 12.19
N LEU A 375 -13.86 22.90 12.54
CA LEU A 375 -13.15 24.18 12.56
C LEU A 375 -12.15 24.17 13.72
N SER A 376 -10.90 24.53 13.44
CA SER A 376 -9.86 24.74 14.44
C SER A 376 -9.23 26.11 14.24
N HIS A 377 -8.71 26.70 15.32
CA HIS A 377 -8.04 27.98 15.27
C HIS A 377 -6.58 27.82 15.65
N LEU A 378 -5.67 28.23 14.76
CA LEU A 378 -4.26 28.38 15.10
C LEU A 378 -4.04 29.77 15.68
N HIS A 379 -3.54 29.85 16.90
CA HIS A 379 -3.23 31.07 17.61
C HIS A 379 -1.72 31.14 17.83
N LEU A 380 -1.10 32.20 17.32
CA LEU A 380 0.32 32.48 17.49
C LEU A 380 0.44 33.65 18.44
N SER A 381 1.15 33.44 19.55
CA SER A 381 1.44 34.52 20.50
C SER A 381 2.88 34.99 20.31
N LEU A 382 3.00 36.28 20.05
CA LEU A 382 4.26 36.99 19.96
C LEU A 382 4.38 37.90 21.18
N HIS A 383 5.34 37.59 22.04
CA HIS A 383 5.76 38.46 23.10
C HIS A 383 6.80 39.45 22.54
N ARG A 384 6.32 40.64 22.18
CA ARG A 384 7.23 41.77 22.01
C ARG A 384 7.76 42.15 23.39
N VAL A 385 8.90 41.60 23.78
CA VAL A 385 9.77 42.16 24.83
C VAL A 385 10.35 43.47 24.28
N PHE A 386 9.51 44.49 24.12
CA PHE A 386 10.00 45.83 24.36
C PHE A 386 10.05 45.94 25.88
N LEU A 387 11.20 45.58 26.45
CA LEU A 387 11.62 46.23 27.69
C LEU A 387 11.42 47.72 27.42
N GLN A 388 10.43 48.34 28.08
CA GLN A 388 10.39 49.79 28.12
C GLN A 388 11.78 50.22 28.60
N PRO A 389 12.50 51.09 27.86
CA PRO A 389 13.88 51.44 28.21
C PRO A 389 14.03 52.02 29.63
N CYS A 390 12.94 52.35 30.31
CA CYS A 390 12.93 52.82 31.69
C CYS A 390 13.25 51.74 32.74
N ASP A 391 12.97 50.45 32.51
CA ASP A 391 13.18 49.41 33.54
C ASP A 391 14.57 48.75 33.47
N VAL A 392 15.25 48.86 32.32
CA VAL A 392 16.64 48.40 32.19
C VAL A 392 17.59 49.29 33.00
N ALA A 393 17.27 50.58 33.13
CA ALA A 393 18.06 51.52 33.93
C ALA A 393 18.05 51.18 35.43
N HIS A 394 16.92 50.69 35.97
CA HIS A 394 16.83 50.29 37.38
C HIS A 394 17.49 48.94 37.67
N LEU A 395 17.44 47.98 36.74
CA LEU A 395 18.19 46.72 36.87
C LEU A 395 19.71 46.89 36.68
N TRP A 396 20.16 47.82 35.81
CA TRP A 396 21.58 48.16 35.71
C TRP A 396 22.10 48.94 36.92
N ALA A 397 21.30 49.83 37.51
CA ALA A 397 21.66 50.57 38.72
C ALA A 397 21.84 49.64 39.94
N HIS A 398 21.06 48.56 40.04
CA HIS A 398 21.25 47.57 41.11
C HIS A 398 22.46 46.66 40.90
N CYS A 399 22.89 46.39 39.67
CA CYS A 399 24.13 45.66 39.40
C CYS A 399 25.40 46.50 39.59
N GLN A 400 25.35 47.84 39.42
CA GLN A 400 26.48 48.73 39.72
C GLN A 400 26.63 49.07 41.21
N ALA A 401 25.57 48.90 42.02
CA ALA A 401 25.65 49.10 43.48
C ALA A 401 26.15 47.86 44.25
N ALA A 402 26.32 46.72 43.56
CA ALA A 402 26.81 45.46 44.11
C ALA A 402 28.27 45.13 43.69
N SER A 403 28.93 46.06 42.99
CA SER A 403 30.37 46.10 42.71
C SER A 403 30.98 47.30 43.41
#